data_AF-A0A1B6I2W8-F1
#
_entry.id   AF-A0A1B6I2W8-F1
#
_cell.length_a   1.000
_cell.length_b   1.000
_cell.length_c   1.000
_cell.angle_alpha   90.00
_cell.angle_beta   90.00
_cell.angle_gamma   90.00
#
_symmetry.space_group_name_H-M   'P 1'
#
loop_
_entity.id
_entity.type
_entity.pdbx_description
1 polymer ?
#
loop_
_entity_poly.entity_id
_entity_poly.type
_entity_poly.pdbx_seq_one_letter_code
_entity_poly.pdbx_strand_id
1 'polypeptide(L)'
;PPHAFCMINKNLNKGLVGADIFICYKKSMNRPSLITYKPGILSRYPHQDQDSFPLPMSVPLFCLPMGATLELWPVSASQPDPVFSTFVLTVSDAAQKVYGSAVTFYERVPPDKLTSEQLKKLDPGGQGDVAAFTYNTNKCICLLSRWPFFDTFEKFLLFIYNMSCEGSHSVPIERYISHLLEEVPFPSVQRPRILLQLSPDDRIIFTQPEDLPLPRSGAGFRQLLMNLGSENCLMLLLCVLTEQKLLVHSLRPDVLTAVAEAASMIIFPFKWQCPYIPLCPISLVELLHAPLPFLIGVDSRFFDLSEPPRDVICVDLDTNIITLGESKLNIHPSFLPKKPTRVLRNCLDRLHQKLHLLLQSATTQSSNNTDHSIDNDFQLKRKELNFELEIQEAFLRFMATILRGYRNYLLPIIKAPTVGTTDTNSLFNLKAFTLSRDRSDTKFFGLVVKTQMFIRFIEERSFVSDMDAGLAFFDECTEKDGEGRLLDLDESHHSERTVFIMPPEPTGLPSNTTYTYQGFTLNPLLFSHKEPKSLLKAATRLSGGGMAPGSPMARRTKHEIKSAQKLAKKYASSPELWAKCLLGTCYSLWFIHLPSFVLMSQTKAPGTLRNAQELLVRI
;
A
#
# COMPACT_ATOMS: atom_id res chain seq x y z
N PRO A 1 -16.41 24.90 -6.48
CA PRO A 1 -17.58 23.96 -6.44
C PRO A 1 -17.65 23.36 -5.03
N PRO A 2 -18.85 22.96 -4.54
CA PRO A 2 -18.95 22.15 -3.33
C PRO A 2 -18.22 20.81 -3.48
N HIS A 3 -17.86 20.16 -2.37
CA HIS A 3 -17.15 18.87 -2.38
C HIS A 3 -17.90 17.80 -3.16
N ALA A 4 -17.17 17.01 -3.97
CA ALA A 4 -17.72 15.96 -4.85
C ALA A 4 -18.66 16.45 -5.98
N PHE A 5 -18.69 17.76 -6.28
CA PHE A 5 -19.38 18.29 -7.45
C PHE A 5 -18.41 18.57 -8.60
N CYS A 6 -18.73 18.04 -9.78
CA CYS A 6 -18.09 18.41 -11.04
C CYS A 6 -18.59 19.80 -11.48
N MET A 7 -17.67 20.71 -11.74
CA MET A 7 -17.99 22.01 -12.32
C MET A 7 -17.92 21.96 -13.84
N ILE A 8 -18.99 22.38 -14.51
CA ILE A 8 -18.97 22.60 -15.95
C ILE A 8 -18.27 23.94 -16.18
N ASN A 9 -17.10 23.91 -16.84
CA ASN A 9 -16.26 25.09 -17.06
C ASN A 9 -16.82 26.02 -18.17
N LYS A 10 -18.06 26.47 -17.97
CA LYS A 10 -18.78 27.43 -18.81
C LYS A 10 -19.40 28.48 -17.91
N ASN A 11 -18.81 29.67 -17.92
CA ASN A 11 -19.33 30.83 -17.20
C ASN A 11 -20.68 31.24 -17.82
N LEU A 12 -21.74 31.19 -17.02
CA LEU A 12 -23.11 31.47 -17.45
C LEU A 12 -23.42 32.98 -17.54
N ASN A 13 -22.70 33.82 -16.81
CA ASN A 13 -22.92 35.26 -16.72
C ASN A 13 -21.74 36.07 -17.26
N LYS A 14 -20.95 35.51 -18.19
CA LYS A 14 -19.80 36.17 -18.81
C LYS A 14 -20.23 37.51 -19.45
N GLY A 15 -19.74 38.62 -18.90
CA GLY A 15 -20.07 39.98 -19.37
C GLY A 15 -21.16 40.71 -18.56
N LEU A 16 -21.69 40.10 -17.51
CA LEU A 16 -22.56 40.75 -16.52
C LEU A 16 -21.75 41.17 -15.29
N VAL A 17 -22.18 42.23 -14.60
CA VAL A 17 -21.55 42.70 -13.36
C VAL A 17 -21.99 41.76 -12.21
N GLY A 18 -21.04 41.03 -11.61
CA GLY A 18 -21.32 40.12 -10.49
C GLY A 18 -20.24 39.05 -10.32
N ALA A 19 -20.46 38.14 -9.37
CA ALA A 19 -19.62 36.94 -9.21
C ALA A 19 -19.88 35.96 -10.35
N ASP A 20 -18.84 35.27 -10.83
CA ASP A 20 -18.98 34.27 -11.89
C ASP A 20 -19.88 33.11 -11.46
N ILE A 21 -20.80 32.70 -12.34
CA ILE A 21 -21.79 31.64 -12.10
C ILE A 21 -21.46 30.44 -12.99
N PHE A 22 -21.36 29.26 -12.38
CA PHE A 22 -21.08 27.99 -13.05
C PHE A 22 -22.11 26.93 -12.67
N ILE A 23 -22.45 26.04 -13.60
CA ILE A 23 -23.26 24.84 -13.31
C ILE A 23 -22.35 23.79 -12.68
N CYS A 24 -22.77 23.26 -11.54
CA CYS A 24 -22.13 22.14 -10.88
C CYS A 24 -23.10 20.96 -10.84
N TYR A 25 -22.62 19.74 -11.08
CA TYR A 25 -23.40 18.51 -10.94
C TYR A 25 -22.63 17.50 -10.09
N LYS A 26 -23.35 16.69 -9.33
CA LYS A 26 -22.78 15.60 -8.55
C LYS A 26 -23.24 14.28 -9.13
N LYS A 27 -22.30 13.38 -9.44
CA LYS A 27 -22.64 11.99 -9.74
C LYS A 27 -22.94 11.32 -8.41
N SER A 28 -24.18 10.88 -8.22
CA SER A 28 -24.58 10.08 -7.08
C SER A 28 -25.10 8.74 -7.59
N MET A 29 -24.81 7.66 -6.86
CA MET A 29 -25.58 6.43 -7.04
C MET A 29 -27.03 6.69 -6.64
N ASN A 30 -27.97 6.12 -7.38
CA ASN A 30 -29.36 6.05 -6.94
C ASN A 30 -29.37 5.26 -5.62
N ARG A 31 -29.96 5.83 -4.55
CA ARG A 31 -30.02 5.16 -3.26
C ARG A 31 -31.34 4.40 -3.16
N PRO A 32 -31.33 3.07 -3.30
CA PRO A 32 -32.51 2.28 -3.02
C PRO A 32 -32.87 2.38 -1.54
N SER A 33 -34.11 2.02 -1.21
CA SER A 33 -34.47 1.78 0.19
C SER A 33 -33.57 0.67 0.74
N LEU A 34 -32.92 0.92 1.87
CA LEU A 34 -31.92 0.02 2.43
C LEU A 34 -31.91 0.02 3.95
N ILE A 35 -31.39 -1.07 4.52
CA ILE A 35 -31.05 -1.20 5.93
C ILE A 35 -29.55 -1.46 6.04
N THR A 36 -28.87 -0.69 6.89
CA THR A 36 -27.43 -0.84 7.15
C THR A 36 -27.18 -1.62 8.45
N TYR A 37 -26.20 -2.51 8.42
CA TYR A 37 -25.74 -3.35 9.52
C TYR A 37 -24.23 -3.19 9.71
N LYS A 38 -23.75 -3.53 10.90
CA LYS A 38 -22.31 -3.67 11.15
C LYS A 38 -21.79 -4.91 10.39
N PRO A 39 -20.75 -4.77 9.54
CA PRO A 39 -20.13 -5.90 8.87
C PRO A 39 -19.60 -6.95 9.86
N GLY A 40 -19.73 -8.22 9.49
CA GLY A 40 -19.24 -9.37 10.26
C GLY A 40 -18.61 -10.43 9.36
N ILE A 41 -17.86 -11.35 9.97
CA ILE A 41 -17.21 -12.45 9.25
C ILE A 41 -18.25 -13.57 9.04
N LEU A 42 -18.51 -13.93 7.78
CA LEU A 42 -19.37 -15.06 7.43
C LEU A 42 -18.61 -16.38 7.43
N SER A 43 -17.40 -16.37 6.90
CA SER A 43 -16.47 -17.51 6.86
C SER A 43 -15.04 -17.00 6.85
N ARG A 44 -14.09 -17.81 7.32
CA ARG A 44 -12.66 -17.49 7.32
C ARG A 44 -11.81 -18.72 7.07
N TYR A 45 -10.67 -18.51 6.43
CA TYR A 45 -9.60 -19.50 6.32
C TYR A 45 -8.24 -18.82 6.52
N PRO A 46 -7.31 -19.40 7.32
CA PRO A 46 -7.48 -20.59 8.14
C PRO A 46 -8.55 -20.43 9.24
N HIS A 47 -9.06 -21.55 9.76
CA HIS A 47 -10.14 -21.54 10.77
C HIS A 47 -9.69 -21.01 12.14
N GLN A 48 -8.38 -21.04 12.40
CA GLN A 48 -7.74 -20.56 13.63
C GLN A 48 -6.65 -19.55 13.27
N ASP A 49 -6.38 -18.63 14.19
CA ASP A 49 -5.33 -17.64 14.01
C ASP A 49 -3.96 -18.31 14.04
N GLN A 50 -3.04 -17.82 13.21
CA GLN A 50 -1.63 -18.17 13.33
C GLN A 50 -0.95 -17.15 14.24
N ASP A 51 -0.12 -17.60 15.18
CA ASP A 51 0.58 -16.72 16.13
C ASP A 51 1.35 -15.59 15.44
N SER A 52 1.93 -15.86 14.28
CA SER A 52 2.70 -14.87 13.52
C SER A 52 1.82 -13.87 12.75
N PHE A 53 0.56 -14.21 12.46
CA PHE A 53 -0.33 -13.45 11.59
C PHE A 53 -1.80 -13.61 12.04
N PRO A 54 -2.17 -13.07 13.20
CA PRO A 54 -3.55 -13.15 13.71
C PRO A 54 -4.49 -12.30 12.85
N LEU A 55 -5.75 -12.73 12.71
CA LEU A 55 -6.76 -11.99 11.96
C LEU A 55 -7.21 -10.74 12.74
N PRO A 56 -7.01 -9.50 12.23
CA PRO A 56 -7.47 -8.32 12.94
C PRO A 56 -9.01 -8.23 12.97
N MET A 57 -9.59 -7.98 14.15
CA MET A 57 -11.05 -7.91 14.34
C MET A 57 -11.73 -6.79 13.57
N SER A 58 -10.98 -5.77 13.15
CA SER A 58 -11.49 -4.63 12.38
C SER A 58 -11.69 -4.94 10.90
N VAL A 59 -11.12 -6.03 10.37
CA VAL A 59 -11.12 -6.36 8.93
C VAL A 59 -12.51 -6.24 8.27
N PRO A 60 -13.62 -6.75 8.84
CA PRO A 60 -14.94 -6.62 8.21
C PRO A 60 -15.36 -5.18 7.95
N LEU A 61 -14.96 -4.23 8.81
CA LEU A 61 -15.27 -2.81 8.65
C LEU A 61 -14.55 -2.23 7.42
N PHE A 62 -13.34 -2.71 7.12
CA PHE A 62 -12.57 -2.26 5.96
C PHE A 62 -12.99 -2.96 4.67
N CYS A 63 -13.49 -4.20 4.76
CA CYS A 63 -14.08 -4.90 3.62
C CYS A 63 -15.35 -4.22 3.12
N LEU A 64 -16.19 -3.71 4.04
CA LEU A 64 -17.44 -3.00 3.73
C LEU A 64 -17.44 -1.63 4.44
N PRO A 65 -16.68 -0.64 3.93
CA PRO A 65 -16.47 0.63 4.62
C PRO A 65 -17.75 1.43 4.84
N MET A 66 -18.76 1.27 3.98
CA MET A 66 -20.09 1.89 4.10
C MET A 66 -21.10 1.04 4.89
N GLY A 67 -20.66 -0.09 5.46
CA GLY A 67 -21.50 -1.04 6.18
C GLY A 67 -22.05 -2.16 5.28
N ALA A 68 -22.59 -3.19 5.94
CA ALA A 68 -23.31 -4.25 5.26
C ALA A 68 -24.74 -3.78 5.00
N THR A 69 -25.23 -3.88 3.78
CA THR A 69 -26.53 -3.37 3.36
C THR A 69 -27.45 -4.49 2.92
N LEU A 70 -28.72 -4.37 3.30
CA LEU A 70 -29.84 -5.08 2.67
C LEU A 70 -30.64 -4.04 1.90
N GLU A 71 -30.78 -4.21 0.60
CA GLU A 71 -31.31 -3.22 -0.33
C GLU A 71 -32.49 -3.75 -1.14
N LEU A 72 -33.45 -2.87 -1.41
CA LEU A 72 -34.63 -3.15 -2.23
C LEU A 72 -34.47 -2.56 -3.63
N TRP A 73 -34.34 -3.42 -4.65
CA TRP A 73 -34.13 -2.98 -6.03
C TRP A 73 -35.31 -3.36 -6.92
N PRO A 74 -35.70 -2.52 -7.90
CA PRO A 74 -36.63 -2.94 -8.94
C PRO A 74 -36.13 -4.19 -9.69
N VAL A 75 -37.03 -5.09 -10.11
CA VAL A 75 -36.66 -6.28 -10.90
C VAL A 75 -35.99 -5.90 -12.23
N SER A 76 -36.28 -4.72 -12.77
CA SER A 76 -35.64 -4.18 -13.97
C SER A 76 -34.20 -3.67 -13.74
N ALA A 77 -33.75 -3.58 -12.49
CA ALA A 77 -32.40 -3.11 -12.18
C ALA A 77 -31.35 -4.17 -12.56
N SER A 78 -30.32 -3.73 -13.28
CA SER A 78 -29.14 -4.55 -13.54
C SER A 78 -28.35 -4.78 -12.24
N GLN A 79 -27.85 -6.00 -12.05
CA GLN A 79 -26.93 -6.29 -10.96
C GLN A 79 -25.59 -5.57 -11.21
N PRO A 80 -25.06 -4.79 -10.25
CA PRO A 80 -23.75 -4.17 -10.38
C PRO A 80 -22.64 -5.21 -10.49
N ASP A 81 -21.61 -4.88 -11.26
CA ASP A 81 -20.38 -5.67 -11.30
C ASP A 81 -19.68 -5.66 -9.93
N PRO A 82 -18.92 -6.72 -9.60
CA PRO A 82 -18.10 -6.75 -8.40
C PRO A 82 -17.09 -5.61 -8.38
N VAL A 83 -16.93 -4.98 -7.21
CA VAL A 83 -16.02 -3.85 -7.00
C VAL A 83 -14.80 -4.33 -6.22
N PHE A 84 -13.62 -4.22 -6.82
CA PHE A 84 -12.35 -4.44 -6.14
C PHE A 84 -11.97 -3.24 -5.28
N SER A 85 -11.39 -3.52 -4.11
CA SER A 85 -10.94 -2.53 -3.14
C SER A 85 -9.73 -3.04 -2.40
N THR A 86 -8.90 -2.12 -1.93
CA THR A 86 -7.74 -2.43 -1.11
C THR A 86 -7.73 -1.56 0.14
N PHE A 87 -7.12 -2.06 1.21
CA PHE A 87 -6.94 -1.30 2.45
C PHE A 87 -5.64 -1.70 3.16
N VAL A 88 -5.22 -0.87 4.11
CA VAL A 88 -3.99 -1.09 4.89
C VAL A 88 -4.32 -1.01 6.37
N LEU A 89 -3.92 -2.01 7.12
CA LEU A 89 -3.97 -2.05 8.58
C LEU A 89 -2.55 -1.94 9.13
N THR A 90 -2.33 -1.01 10.04
CA THR A 90 -1.08 -0.90 10.80
C THR A 90 -1.21 -1.72 12.09
N VAL A 91 -0.40 -2.76 12.23
CA VAL A 91 -0.40 -3.64 13.41
C VAL A 91 0.82 -3.29 14.25
N SER A 92 0.62 -3.01 15.55
CA SER A 92 1.63 -2.78 16.60
C SER A 92 2.70 -1.72 16.28
N ASP A 93 2.71 -0.61 17.04
CA ASP A 93 3.70 0.50 16.95
C ASP A 93 4.02 1.01 15.53
N ALA A 94 3.07 0.84 14.59
CA ALA A 94 3.19 1.23 13.18
C ALA A 94 4.35 0.58 12.39
N ALA A 95 5.00 -0.46 12.91
CA ALA A 95 6.16 -1.09 12.28
C ALA A 95 5.79 -2.06 11.14
N GLN A 96 4.60 -2.68 11.18
CA GLN A 96 4.17 -3.65 10.17
C GLN A 96 2.81 -3.28 9.56
N LYS A 97 2.78 -3.25 8.22
CA LYS A 97 1.55 -3.07 7.43
C LYS A 97 1.00 -4.44 7.01
N VAL A 98 -0.31 -4.60 7.17
CA VAL A 98 -1.10 -5.69 6.60
C VAL A 98 -1.98 -5.12 5.49
N TYR A 99 -1.86 -5.68 4.31
CA TYR A 99 -2.60 -5.28 3.12
C TYR A 99 -3.82 -6.19 2.93
N GLY A 100 -4.99 -5.58 2.76
CA GLY A 100 -6.21 -6.28 2.38
C GLY A 100 -6.54 -6.07 0.92
N SER A 101 -6.83 -7.15 0.20
CA SER A 101 -7.45 -7.16 -1.13
C SER A 101 -8.86 -7.69 -1.00
N ALA A 102 -9.85 -6.96 -1.49
CA ALA A 102 -11.25 -7.24 -1.23
C ALA A 102 -12.11 -7.05 -2.48
N VAL A 103 -12.94 -8.05 -2.82
CA VAL A 103 -13.95 -7.94 -3.87
C VAL A 103 -15.32 -7.89 -3.20
N THR A 104 -16.04 -6.80 -3.41
CA THR A 104 -17.40 -6.59 -2.91
C THR A 104 -18.41 -6.81 -4.03
N PHE A 105 -19.47 -7.55 -3.76
CA PHE A 105 -20.52 -7.88 -4.73
C PHE A 105 -21.87 -7.96 -4.03
N TYR A 106 -22.95 -8.05 -4.82
CA TYR A 106 -24.30 -8.22 -4.31
C TYR A 106 -24.83 -9.62 -4.57
N GLU A 107 -25.61 -10.15 -3.65
CA GLU A 107 -26.35 -11.39 -3.81
C GLU A 107 -27.82 -11.21 -3.50
N ARG A 108 -28.67 -11.95 -4.21
CA ARG A 108 -30.11 -11.97 -3.96
C ARG A 108 -30.42 -12.73 -2.67
N VAL A 109 -31.28 -12.14 -1.85
CA VAL A 109 -31.81 -12.76 -0.64
C VAL A 109 -33.23 -13.23 -0.92
N PRO A 110 -33.53 -14.54 -0.76
CA PRO A 110 -34.89 -15.04 -0.85
C PRO A 110 -35.81 -14.33 0.16
N PRO A 111 -37.03 -13.93 -0.22
CA PRO A 111 -37.99 -13.28 0.68
C PRO A 111 -38.26 -14.07 1.97
N ASP A 112 -38.23 -15.41 1.89
CA ASP A 112 -38.46 -16.32 3.03
C ASP A 112 -37.40 -16.19 4.14
N LYS A 113 -36.24 -15.59 3.84
CA LYS A 113 -35.17 -15.34 4.82
C LYS A 113 -35.29 -13.98 5.50
N LEU A 114 -36.25 -13.14 5.11
CA LEU A 114 -36.43 -11.80 5.65
C LEU A 114 -37.48 -11.77 6.75
N THR A 115 -37.19 -11.01 7.81
CA THR A 115 -38.14 -10.78 8.90
C THR A 115 -39.20 -9.75 8.50
N SER A 116 -40.38 -9.82 9.11
CA SER A 116 -41.46 -8.85 8.87
C SER A 116 -41.04 -7.41 9.20
N GLU A 117 -40.12 -7.21 10.15
CA GLU A 117 -39.56 -5.89 10.47
C GLU A 117 -38.67 -5.35 9.34
N GLN A 118 -37.84 -6.20 8.74
CA GLN A 118 -36.98 -5.80 7.62
C GLN A 118 -37.83 -5.42 6.40
N LEU A 119 -38.85 -6.20 6.07
CA LEU A 119 -39.77 -5.91 4.97
C LEU A 119 -40.46 -4.55 5.15
N LYS A 120 -40.96 -4.26 6.36
CA LYS A 120 -41.57 -2.95 6.68
C LYS A 120 -40.60 -1.78 6.58
N LYS A 121 -39.33 -1.97 6.95
CA LYS A 121 -38.31 -0.91 6.84
C LYS A 121 -37.91 -0.65 5.39
N LEU A 122 -37.89 -1.69 4.55
CA LEU A 122 -37.53 -1.58 3.14
C LEU A 122 -38.67 -1.02 2.29
N ASP A 123 -39.92 -1.41 2.57
CA ASP A 123 -41.12 -0.82 1.96
C ASP A 123 -42.10 -0.34 3.05
N PRO A 124 -41.89 0.88 3.59
CA PRO A 124 -42.77 1.45 4.61
C PRO A 124 -44.17 1.81 4.08
N GLY A 125 -44.36 1.87 2.77
CA GLY A 125 -45.63 2.21 2.13
C GLY A 125 -46.53 1.01 1.82
N GLY A 126 -45.97 -0.20 1.72
CA GLY A 126 -46.70 -1.43 1.39
C GLY A 126 -47.46 -1.36 0.06
N GLN A 127 -47.07 -0.44 -0.83
CA GLN A 127 -47.70 -0.19 -2.12
C GLN A 127 -46.97 -0.90 -3.27
N GLY A 128 -45.81 -1.50 -3.02
CA GLY A 128 -45.08 -2.28 -4.01
C GLY A 128 -45.65 -3.69 -4.14
N ASP A 129 -45.97 -4.10 -5.37
CA ASP A 129 -46.13 -5.52 -5.68
C ASP A 129 -44.83 -6.25 -5.33
N VAL A 130 -44.88 -7.27 -4.48
CA VAL A 130 -43.70 -8.06 -4.06
C VAL A 130 -43.00 -8.65 -5.29
N ALA A 131 -43.73 -8.90 -6.37
CA ALA A 131 -43.19 -9.38 -7.63
C ALA A 131 -42.39 -8.32 -8.43
N ALA A 132 -42.49 -7.04 -8.07
CA ALA A 132 -41.80 -5.95 -8.78
C ALA A 132 -40.40 -5.63 -8.23
N PHE A 133 -40.02 -6.23 -7.08
CA PHE A 133 -38.76 -5.93 -6.41
C PHE A 133 -37.93 -7.17 -6.07
N THR A 134 -36.64 -6.96 -5.89
CA THR A 134 -35.66 -7.94 -5.42
C THR A 134 -34.94 -7.42 -4.19
N TYR A 135 -34.59 -8.34 -3.29
CA TYR A 135 -33.82 -8.03 -2.08
C TYR A 135 -32.37 -8.44 -2.31
N ASN A 136 -31.44 -7.50 -2.11
CA ASN A 136 -30.03 -7.72 -2.42
C ASN A 136 -29.18 -7.36 -1.19
N THR A 137 -28.22 -8.20 -0.85
CA THR A 137 -27.26 -7.93 0.22
C THR A 137 -25.86 -7.78 -0.36
N ASN A 138 -25.08 -6.82 0.13
CA ASN A 138 -23.66 -6.77 -0.21
C ASN A 138 -22.87 -7.82 0.60
N LYS A 139 -21.88 -8.42 -0.03
CA LYS A 139 -20.90 -9.34 0.56
C LYS A 139 -19.52 -8.99 0.06
N CYS A 140 -18.50 -9.46 0.77
CA CYS A 140 -17.12 -9.25 0.39
C CYS A 140 -16.28 -10.51 0.61
N ILE A 141 -15.42 -10.83 -0.35
CA ILE A 141 -14.33 -11.80 -0.19
C ILE A 141 -13.04 -11.01 -0.01
N CYS A 142 -12.28 -11.29 1.05
CA CYS A 142 -11.05 -10.57 1.35
C CYS A 142 -9.86 -11.51 1.61
N LEU A 143 -8.71 -11.16 1.03
CA LEU A 143 -7.41 -11.80 1.25
C LEU A 143 -6.47 -10.80 1.95
N LEU A 144 -5.87 -11.22 3.06
CA LEU A 144 -4.88 -10.45 3.81
C LEU A 144 -3.46 -10.93 3.52
N SER A 145 -2.53 -9.99 3.35
CA SER A 145 -1.14 -10.28 3.01
C SER A 145 -0.19 -9.25 3.62
N ARG A 146 1.05 -9.65 3.91
CA ARG A 146 2.15 -8.73 4.24
C ARG A 146 2.75 -8.04 2.99
N TRP A 147 2.28 -8.43 1.81
CA TRP A 147 2.78 -8.00 0.51
C TRP A 147 1.64 -7.47 -0.35
N PRO A 148 1.81 -6.30 -0.99
CA PRO A 148 0.76 -5.64 -1.75
C PRO A 148 0.62 -6.22 -3.17
N PHE A 149 0.34 -7.52 -3.29
CA PHE A 149 0.08 -8.18 -4.59
C PHE A 149 -1.34 -7.93 -5.08
N PHE A 150 -1.78 -6.67 -5.09
CA PHE A 150 -3.17 -6.28 -5.29
C PHE A 150 -3.75 -6.81 -6.60
N ASP A 151 -3.13 -6.51 -7.75
CA ASP A 151 -3.61 -6.96 -9.08
C ASP A 151 -3.67 -8.50 -9.18
N THR A 152 -2.72 -9.19 -8.53
CA THR A 152 -2.67 -10.65 -8.52
C THR A 152 -3.82 -11.23 -7.69
N PHE A 153 -4.10 -10.63 -6.53
CA PHE A 153 -5.19 -11.04 -5.65
C PHE A 153 -6.56 -10.63 -6.21
N GLU A 154 -6.68 -9.50 -6.90
CA GLU A 154 -7.89 -9.11 -7.62
C GLU A 154 -8.32 -10.21 -8.61
N LYS A 155 -7.40 -10.62 -9.49
CA LYS A 155 -7.66 -11.69 -10.47
C LYS A 155 -8.09 -12.99 -9.79
N PHE A 156 -7.42 -13.38 -8.70
CA PHE A 156 -7.78 -14.58 -7.96
C PHE A 156 -9.15 -14.47 -7.28
N LEU A 157 -9.45 -13.35 -6.64
CA LEU A 157 -10.73 -13.11 -5.96
C LEU A 157 -11.90 -13.07 -6.94
N LEU A 158 -11.72 -12.42 -8.11
CA LEU A 158 -12.71 -12.42 -9.18
C LEU A 158 -12.91 -13.81 -9.78
N PHE A 159 -11.83 -14.59 -9.96
CA PHE A 159 -11.91 -15.97 -10.42
C PHE A 159 -12.79 -16.84 -9.51
N ILE A 160 -12.52 -16.85 -8.19
CA ILE A 160 -13.34 -17.64 -7.25
C ILE A 160 -14.76 -17.09 -7.09
N TYR A 161 -14.96 -15.78 -7.24
CA TYR A 161 -16.29 -15.19 -7.29
C TYR A 161 -17.07 -15.68 -8.51
N ASN A 162 -16.48 -15.65 -9.71
CA ASN A 162 -17.12 -16.12 -10.93
C ASN A 162 -17.47 -17.61 -10.85
N MET A 163 -16.60 -18.43 -10.25
CA MET A 163 -16.91 -19.84 -9.94
C MET A 163 -18.18 -19.99 -9.08
N SER A 164 -18.46 -19.05 -8.18
CA SER A 164 -19.67 -19.09 -7.33
C SER A 164 -20.95 -18.68 -8.07
N CYS A 165 -20.82 -18.01 -9.20
CA CYS A 165 -21.92 -17.52 -10.03
C CYS A 165 -22.24 -18.46 -11.20
N GLU A 166 -21.27 -19.28 -11.64
CA GLU A 166 -21.34 -20.02 -12.89
C GLU A 166 -21.24 -21.53 -12.69
N GLY A 167 -22.11 -22.28 -13.37
CA GLY A 167 -21.86 -23.68 -13.76
C GLY A 167 -21.67 -24.71 -12.64
N SER A 168 -21.14 -25.86 -13.04
CA SER A 168 -20.75 -26.96 -12.17
C SER A 168 -19.26 -27.21 -12.31
N HIS A 169 -18.56 -27.31 -11.18
CA HIS A 169 -17.10 -27.41 -11.14
C HIS A 169 -16.67 -28.80 -10.69
N SER A 170 -15.55 -29.29 -11.22
CA SER A 170 -14.91 -30.53 -10.77
C SER A 170 -14.11 -30.35 -9.48
N VAL A 171 -13.67 -29.12 -9.20
CA VAL A 171 -12.87 -28.74 -8.04
C VAL A 171 -13.58 -27.61 -7.29
N PRO A 172 -13.79 -27.72 -5.97
CA PRO A 172 -14.53 -26.73 -5.21
C PRO A 172 -13.67 -25.50 -4.89
N ILE A 173 -14.33 -24.38 -4.58
CA ILE A 173 -13.68 -23.07 -4.32
C ILE A 173 -12.71 -23.18 -3.13
N GLU A 174 -13.07 -23.94 -2.10
CA GLU A 174 -12.26 -24.18 -0.89
C GLU A 174 -10.92 -24.85 -1.21
N ARG A 175 -10.87 -25.69 -2.24
CA ARG A 175 -9.63 -26.32 -2.70
C ARG A 175 -8.72 -25.30 -3.38
N TYR A 176 -9.26 -24.36 -4.16
CA TYR A 176 -8.48 -23.25 -4.73
C TYR A 176 -7.94 -22.33 -3.63
N ILE A 177 -8.74 -22.01 -2.62
CA ILE A 177 -8.31 -21.19 -1.47
C ILE A 177 -7.17 -21.87 -0.71
N SER A 178 -7.34 -23.14 -0.31
CA SER A 178 -6.29 -23.89 0.40
C SER A 178 -5.04 -24.11 -0.46
N HIS A 179 -5.19 -24.36 -1.76
CA HIS A 179 -4.06 -24.49 -2.67
C HIS A 179 -3.23 -23.21 -2.73
N LEU A 180 -3.86 -22.04 -2.90
CA LEU A 180 -3.16 -20.75 -2.92
C LEU A 180 -2.44 -20.47 -1.58
N LEU A 181 -3.09 -20.75 -0.46
CA LEU A 181 -2.57 -20.37 0.86
C LEU A 181 -1.55 -21.35 1.43
N GLU A 182 -1.58 -22.63 1.03
CA GLU A 182 -0.75 -23.69 1.64
C GLU A 182 0.24 -24.34 0.67
N GLU A 183 -0.15 -24.52 -0.59
CA GLU A 183 0.62 -25.29 -1.57
C GLU A 183 1.44 -24.37 -2.49
N VAL A 184 0.98 -23.15 -2.74
CA VAL A 184 1.68 -22.17 -3.59
C VAL A 184 2.85 -21.55 -2.83
N PRO A 185 4.11 -21.78 -3.25
CA PRO A 185 5.25 -21.13 -2.62
C PRO A 185 5.23 -19.60 -2.74
N PHE A 186 5.85 -18.94 -1.77
CA PHE A 186 6.17 -17.51 -1.89
C PHE A 186 7.36 -17.28 -2.86
N PRO A 187 7.32 -16.25 -3.73
CA PRO A 187 8.45 -15.89 -4.61
C PRO A 187 9.73 -15.62 -3.82
N SER A 188 10.86 -16.13 -4.30
CA SER A 188 12.16 -15.94 -3.64
C SER A 188 13.26 -15.79 -4.69
N VAL A 189 14.47 -15.43 -4.26
CA VAL A 189 15.63 -15.31 -5.18
C VAL A 189 15.84 -16.56 -6.03
N GLN A 190 15.57 -17.75 -5.49
CA GLN A 190 15.72 -19.01 -6.23
C GLN A 190 14.58 -19.28 -7.22
N ARG A 191 13.40 -18.71 -6.94
CA ARG A 191 12.16 -18.81 -7.73
C ARG A 191 11.52 -17.41 -7.85
N PRO A 192 12.12 -16.53 -8.65
CA PRO A 192 11.77 -15.11 -8.66
C PRO A 192 10.40 -14.85 -9.29
N ARG A 193 9.92 -15.79 -10.11
CA ARG A 193 8.60 -15.72 -10.76
C ARG A 193 7.86 -17.02 -10.50
N ILE A 194 6.60 -16.89 -10.11
CA ILE A 194 5.69 -18.01 -9.90
C ILE A 194 4.45 -17.73 -10.73
N LEU A 195 4.15 -18.63 -11.66
CA LEU A 195 2.95 -18.61 -12.48
C LEU A 195 2.02 -19.70 -11.95
N LEU A 196 0.89 -19.29 -11.39
CA LEU A 196 -0.17 -20.19 -10.95
C LEU A 196 -1.28 -20.19 -12.01
N GLN A 197 -1.51 -21.35 -12.60
CA GLN A 197 -2.63 -21.57 -13.50
C GLN A 197 -3.88 -21.86 -12.68
N LEU A 198 -5.01 -21.21 -12.99
CA LEU A 198 -6.29 -21.37 -12.30
C LEU A 198 -7.30 -22.19 -13.13
N SER A 199 -7.38 -21.88 -14.43
CA SER A 199 -8.17 -22.57 -15.45
C SER A 199 -7.36 -22.63 -16.75
N PRO A 200 -7.81 -23.20 -17.88
CA PRO A 200 -7.09 -23.10 -19.16
C PRO A 200 -6.83 -21.66 -19.61
N ASP A 201 -7.73 -20.73 -19.27
CA ASP A 201 -7.71 -19.35 -19.73
C ASP A 201 -7.18 -18.38 -18.64
N ASP A 202 -7.34 -18.73 -17.36
CA ASP A 202 -6.99 -17.87 -16.22
C ASP A 202 -5.67 -18.27 -15.58
N ARG A 203 -4.82 -17.25 -15.34
CA ARG A 203 -3.54 -17.38 -14.67
C ARG A 203 -3.24 -16.16 -13.80
N ILE A 204 -2.51 -16.39 -12.71
CA ILE A 204 -2.00 -15.33 -11.84
C ILE A 204 -0.48 -15.46 -11.67
N ILE A 205 0.19 -14.32 -11.57
CA ILE A 205 1.65 -14.24 -11.53
C ILE A 205 2.09 -13.54 -10.26
N PHE A 206 2.88 -14.24 -9.45
CA PHE A 206 3.63 -13.68 -8.35
C PHE A 206 5.07 -13.43 -8.78
N THR A 207 5.52 -12.20 -8.58
CA THR A 207 6.90 -11.79 -8.83
C THR A 207 7.58 -11.51 -7.50
N GLN A 208 8.85 -11.85 -7.40
CA GLN A 208 9.68 -11.48 -6.27
C GLN A 208 9.52 -9.98 -6.01
N PRO A 209 9.15 -9.59 -4.78
CA PRO A 209 9.11 -8.19 -4.40
C PRO A 209 10.47 -7.53 -4.62
N GLU A 210 10.45 -6.25 -4.98
CA GLU A 210 11.67 -5.51 -5.28
C GLU A 210 12.59 -5.43 -4.06
N ASP A 211 13.89 -5.68 -4.26
CA ASP A 211 14.93 -5.47 -3.25
C ASP A 211 15.42 -4.00 -3.32
N LEU A 212 14.49 -3.07 -3.13
CA LEU A 212 14.80 -1.64 -3.05
C LEU A 212 15.15 -1.23 -1.62
N PRO A 213 16.09 -0.28 -1.42
CA PRO A 213 16.37 0.31 -0.11
C PRO A 213 15.26 1.28 0.35
N LEU A 214 14.03 1.07 -0.12
CA LEU A 214 12.86 1.89 0.17
C LEU A 214 11.85 1.07 1.00
N PRO A 215 11.06 1.72 1.87
CA PRO A 215 9.99 1.02 2.58
C PRO A 215 9.00 0.36 1.59
N ARG A 216 8.57 -0.85 1.92
CA ARG A 216 7.53 -1.55 1.16
C ARG A 216 6.22 -0.77 1.22
N SER A 217 5.57 -0.62 0.08
CA SER A 217 4.29 0.08 -0.02
C SER A 217 3.40 -0.49 -1.11
N GLY A 218 2.09 -0.30 -0.96
CA GLY A 218 1.09 -0.54 -1.99
C GLY A 218 0.84 0.71 -2.86
N ALA A 219 1.84 1.58 -2.99
CA ALA A 219 1.70 2.87 -3.67
C ALA A 219 1.46 2.69 -5.18
N GLY A 220 0.45 3.39 -5.69
CA GLY A 220 0.24 3.56 -7.13
C GLY A 220 0.64 4.97 -7.56
N PHE A 221 1.91 5.17 -7.94
CA PHE A 221 2.39 6.47 -8.40
C PHE A 221 1.81 6.83 -9.78
N ARG A 222 1.54 5.82 -10.62
CA ARG A 222 0.76 6.00 -11.86
C ARG A 222 -0.62 6.55 -11.57
N GLN A 223 -1.36 5.94 -10.63
CA GLN A 223 -2.69 6.40 -10.24
C GLN A 223 -2.62 7.80 -9.62
N LEU A 224 -1.63 8.09 -8.79
CA LEU A 224 -1.40 9.43 -8.25
C LEU A 224 -1.26 10.47 -9.37
N LEU A 225 -0.34 10.23 -10.30
CA LEU A 225 -0.06 11.17 -11.39
C LEU A 225 -1.22 11.25 -12.38
N MET A 226 -1.91 10.15 -12.67
CA MET A 226 -3.04 10.11 -13.59
C MET A 226 -4.22 10.92 -13.07
N ASN A 227 -4.55 10.79 -11.79
CA ASN A 227 -5.75 11.42 -11.20
C ASN A 227 -5.51 12.87 -10.75
N LEU A 228 -4.29 13.22 -10.31
CA LEU A 228 -3.99 14.58 -9.84
C LEU A 228 -3.28 15.45 -10.88
N GLY A 229 -2.58 14.85 -11.84
CA GLY A 229 -1.67 15.60 -12.70
C GLY A 229 -0.52 16.26 -11.91
N SER A 230 0.33 17.01 -12.61
CA SER A 230 1.55 17.58 -12.01
C SER A 230 1.26 18.64 -10.94
N GLU A 231 0.32 19.56 -11.17
CA GLU A 231 0.06 20.68 -10.26
C GLU A 231 -0.49 20.21 -8.90
N ASN A 232 -1.53 19.37 -8.92
CA ASN A 232 -2.12 18.88 -7.67
C ASN A 232 -1.21 17.85 -6.98
N CYS A 233 -0.32 17.15 -7.70
CA CYS A 233 0.75 16.37 -7.06
C CYS A 233 1.70 17.26 -6.23
N LEU A 234 2.06 18.46 -6.73
CA LEU A 234 2.89 19.40 -5.96
C LEU A 234 2.14 19.94 -4.75
N MET A 235 0.85 20.24 -4.89
CA MET A 235 0.02 20.68 -3.77
C MET A 235 -0.13 19.59 -2.71
N LEU A 236 -0.37 18.35 -3.12
CA LEU A 236 -0.41 17.21 -2.23
C LEU A 236 0.93 17.06 -1.50
N LEU A 237 2.05 17.09 -2.22
CA LEU A 237 3.39 17.00 -1.64
C LEU A 237 3.62 18.09 -0.56
N LEU A 238 3.22 19.34 -0.84
CA LEU A 238 3.31 20.42 0.15
C LEU A 238 2.45 20.13 1.39
N CYS A 239 1.22 19.66 1.21
CA CYS A 239 0.31 19.36 2.31
C CYS A 239 0.84 18.21 3.18
N VAL A 240 1.39 17.16 2.57
CA VAL A 240 2.01 16.03 3.29
C VAL A 240 3.27 16.52 4.02
N LEU A 241 4.20 17.20 3.35
CA LEU A 241 5.46 17.68 3.96
C LEU A 241 5.27 18.67 5.11
N THR A 242 4.10 19.30 5.21
CA THR A 242 3.76 20.24 6.28
C THR A 242 2.79 19.64 7.31
N GLU A 243 2.53 18.33 7.26
CA GLU A 243 1.60 17.61 8.13
C GLU A 243 0.23 18.29 8.23
N GLN A 244 -0.49 18.41 7.12
CA GLN A 244 -1.88 18.86 7.14
C GLN A 244 -2.86 17.71 7.43
N LYS A 245 -4.09 18.06 7.80
CA LYS A 245 -5.22 17.13 7.86
C LYS A 245 -5.72 16.87 6.44
N LEU A 246 -5.40 15.70 5.89
CA LEU A 246 -5.70 15.32 4.51
C LEU A 246 -6.81 14.28 4.49
N LEU A 247 -7.91 14.62 3.82
CA LEU A 247 -9.00 13.71 3.49
C LEU A 247 -9.01 13.47 1.99
N VAL A 248 -8.49 12.32 1.57
CA VAL A 248 -8.53 11.89 0.17
C VAL A 248 -9.88 11.21 -0.07
N HIS A 249 -10.52 11.43 -1.21
CA HIS A 249 -11.77 10.74 -1.51
C HIS A 249 -11.94 10.39 -2.99
N SER A 250 -12.65 9.29 -3.23
CA SER A 250 -13.01 8.80 -4.55
C SER A 250 -14.21 7.85 -4.46
N LEU A 251 -14.96 7.70 -5.55
CA LEU A 251 -15.90 6.60 -5.77
C LEU A 251 -15.21 5.27 -6.15
N ARG A 252 -13.89 5.29 -6.40
CA ARG A 252 -13.06 4.14 -6.78
C ARG A 252 -12.12 3.75 -5.61
N PRO A 253 -12.46 2.71 -4.83
CA PRO A 253 -11.72 2.36 -3.62
C PRO A 253 -10.27 1.91 -3.87
N ASP A 254 -10.02 1.22 -4.98
CA ASP A 254 -8.70 0.77 -5.42
C ASP A 254 -7.76 1.97 -5.68
N VAL A 255 -8.26 2.99 -6.39
CA VAL A 255 -7.52 4.23 -6.68
C VAL A 255 -7.25 5.01 -5.41
N LEU A 256 -8.25 5.09 -4.52
CA LEU A 256 -8.14 5.80 -3.25
C LEU A 256 -6.96 5.30 -2.41
N THR A 257 -6.89 3.98 -2.18
CA THR A 257 -5.82 3.38 -1.38
C THR A 257 -4.46 3.50 -2.06
N ALA A 258 -4.41 3.29 -3.39
CA ALA A 258 -3.17 3.41 -4.16
C ALA A 258 -2.56 4.84 -4.07
N VAL A 259 -3.41 5.87 -4.18
CA VAL A 259 -2.99 7.27 -4.08
C VAL A 259 -2.61 7.66 -2.65
N ALA A 260 -3.34 7.19 -1.64
CA ALA A 260 -3.00 7.43 -0.24
C ALA A 260 -1.65 6.79 0.15
N GLU A 261 -1.38 5.56 -0.26
CA GLU A 261 -0.07 4.92 -0.07
C GLU A 261 1.02 5.73 -0.81
N ALA A 262 0.78 6.16 -2.05
CA ALA A 262 1.75 6.97 -2.80
C ALA A 262 2.06 8.30 -2.10
N ALA A 263 1.04 9.00 -1.58
CA ALA A 263 1.19 10.24 -0.82
C ALA A 263 2.10 10.06 0.40
N SER A 264 2.03 8.91 1.08
CA SER A 264 2.90 8.59 2.21
C SER A 264 4.35 8.26 1.81
N MET A 265 4.58 7.90 0.54
CA MET A 265 5.88 7.43 0.04
C MET A 265 6.67 8.47 -0.74
N ILE A 266 6.02 9.47 -1.35
CA ILE A 266 6.70 10.56 -2.08
C ILE A 266 7.56 11.48 -1.17
N ILE A 267 7.42 11.35 0.15
CA ILE A 267 8.14 12.13 1.15
C ILE A 267 9.40 11.43 1.69
N PHE A 268 9.77 10.26 1.16
CA PHE A 268 11.01 9.58 1.55
C PHE A 268 12.21 10.56 1.49
N PRO A 269 13.02 10.69 2.57
CA PRO A 269 13.25 9.71 3.64
C PRO A 269 12.35 9.87 4.86
N PHE A 270 11.41 10.81 4.84
CA PHE A 270 10.45 10.95 5.91
C PHE A 270 9.44 9.80 5.88
N LYS A 271 8.96 9.42 7.06
CA LYS A 271 7.84 8.49 7.25
C LYS A 271 6.69 9.26 7.86
N TRP A 272 5.49 9.09 7.33
CA TRP A 272 4.27 9.66 7.93
C TRP A 272 4.10 9.16 9.37
N GLN A 273 4.03 10.09 10.34
CA GLN A 273 3.98 9.78 11.77
C GLN A 273 2.58 9.92 12.39
N CYS A 274 1.65 10.50 11.64
CA CYS A 274 0.30 10.77 12.13
C CYS A 274 -0.66 9.63 11.74
N PRO A 275 -1.92 9.61 12.25
CA PRO A 275 -2.90 8.60 11.85
C PRO A 275 -3.00 8.49 10.33
N TYR A 276 -3.02 7.24 9.87
CA TYR A 276 -3.00 6.87 8.47
C TYR A 276 -4.01 5.75 8.23
N ILE A 277 -5.06 6.05 7.46
CA ILE A 277 -6.14 5.12 7.15
C ILE A 277 -6.53 5.32 5.68
N PRO A 278 -5.90 4.62 4.72
CA PRO A 278 -6.09 4.89 3.29
C PRO A 278 -7.50 4.56 2.78
N LEU A 279 -8.23 3.69 3.47
CA LEU A 279 -9.65 3.45 3.27
C LEU A 279 -10.34 3.38 4.63
N CYS A 280 -11.00 4.46 5.04
CA CYS A 280 -11.60 4.61 6.35
C CYS A 280 -13.07 4.20 6.34
N PRO A 281 -13.47 3.22 7.17
CA PRO A 281 -14.86 2.88 7.38
C PRO A 281 -15.65 4.06 7.94
N ILE A 282 -16.93 4.18 7.57
CA ILE A 282 -17.80 5.26 8.05
C ILE A 282 -17.97 5.25 9.57
N SER A 283 -17.91 4.06 10.18
CA SER A 283 -17.95 3.90 11.64
C SER A 283 -16.78 4.58 12.38
N LEU A 284 -15.72 4.97 11.66
CA LEU A 284 -14.55 5.66 12.21
C LEU A 284 -14.49 7.14 11.80
N VAL A 285 -15.58 7.72 11.28
CA VAL A 285 -15.64 9.13 10.83
C VAL A 285 -15.23 10.12 11.91
N GLU A 286 -15.50 9.83 13.18
CA GLU A 286 -15.20 10.74 14.30
C GLU A 286 -13.69 11.09 14.38
N LEU A 287 -12.83 10.23 13.82
CA LEU A 287 -11.39 10.49 13.72
C LEU A 287 -11.05 11.75 12.91
N LEU A 288 -11.93 12.20 12.00
CA LEU A 288 -11.72 13.42 11.23
C LEU A 288 -11.70 14.67 12.11
N HIS A 289 -12.33 14.63 13.29
CA HIS A 289 -12.34 15.74 14.25
C HIS A 289 -11.08 15.79 15.12
N ALA A 290 -10.17 14.83 14.99
CA ALA A 290 -8.94 14.82 15.78
C ALA A 290 -8.15 16.13 15.58
N PRO A 291 -7.56 16.71 16.64
CA PRO A 291 -6.86 18.00 16.56
C PRO A 291 -5.51 17.90 15.83
N LEU A 292 -5.01 16.68 15.67
CA LEU A 292 -3.73 16.34 15.05
C LEU A 292 -3.85 16.14 13.53
N PRO A 293 -2.74 16.28 12.78
CA PRO A 293 -2.71 15.94 11.36
C PRO A 293 -3.11 14.48 11.12
N PHE A 294 -3.59 14.16 9.93
CA PHE A 294 -3.90 12.79 9.53
C PHE A 294 -3.89 12.67 8.00
N LEU A 295 -3.76 11.44 7.51
CA LEU A 295 -3.94 11.10 6.11
C LEU A 295 -4.99 9.99 6.04
N ILE A 296 -6.22 10.36 5.70
CA ILE A 296 -7.38 9.47 5.71
C ILE A 296 -8.02 9.47 4.33
N GLY A 297 -8.34 8.29 3.81
CA GLY A 297 -9.13 8.13 2.59
C GLY A 297 -10.57 7.74 2.90
N VAL A 298 -11.56 8.32 2.22
CA VAL A 298 -12.99 7.94 2.35
C VAL A 298 -13.64 7.74 0.99
N ASP A 299 -14.67 6.91 0.95
CA ASP A 299 -15.54 6.84 -0.21
C ASP A 299 -16.27 8.18 -0.41
N SER A 300 -16.35 8.71 -1.63
CA SER A 300 -17.01 10.00 -1.91
C SER A 300 -18.48 10.05 -1.47
N ARG A 301 -19.17 8.91 -1.30
CA ARG A 301 -20.53 8.82 -0.71
C ARG A 301 -20.59 9.27 0.74
N PHE A 302 -19.45 9.36 1.41
CA PHE A 302 -19.30 9.97 2.73
C PHE A 302 -19.95 11.35 2.82
N PHE A 303 -19.74 12.19 1.80
CA PHE A 303 -20.23 13.57 1.76
C PHE A 303 -21.75 13.69 1.61
N ASP A 304 -22.47 12.59 1.39
CA ASP A 304 -23.93 12.55 1.45
C ASP A 304 -24.45 12.38 2.89
N LEU A 305 -23.60 11.89 3.78
CA LEU A 305 -23.96 11.46 5.14
C LEU A 305 -23.38 12.39 6.21
N SER A 306 -22.24 13.00 5.94
CA SER A 306 -21.52 13.84 6.91
C SER A 306 -20.68 14.89 6.19
N GLU A 307 -20.52 16.06 6.81
CA GLU A 307 -19.63 17.11 6.33
C GLU A 307 -18.25 17.00 7.00
N PRO A 308 -17.15 17.24 6.26
CA PRO A 308 -15.82 17.26 6.85
C PRO A 308 -15.63 18.50 7.74
N PRO A 309 -14.74 18.43 8.76
CA PRO A 309 -14.36 19.62 9.53
C PRO A 309 -13.68 20.70 8.65
N ARG A 310 -13.87 21.97 9.01
CA ARG A 310 -13.46 23.14 8.21
C ARG A 310 -11.95 23.30 8.01
N ASP A 311 -11.14 22.65 8.83
CA ASP A 311 -9.68 22.69 8.79
C ASP A 311 -9.05 21.50 8.05
N VAL A 312 -9.88 20.63 7.46
CA VAL A 312 -9.48 19.48 6.66
C VAL A 312 -9.34 19.87 5.20
N ILE A 313 -8.23 19.44 4.58
CA ILE A 313 -7.98 19.60 3.15
C ILE A 313 -8.54 18.36 2.44
N CYS A 314 -9.51 18.58 1.56
CA CYS A 314 -10.14 17.49 0.80
C CYS A 314 -9.48 17.35 -0.56
N VAL A 315 -9.01 16.15 -0.89
CA VAL A 315 -8.38 15.80 -2.16
C VAL A 315 -9.33 14.90 -2.94
N ASP A 316 -10.02 15.48 -3.91
CA ASP A 316 -10.99 14.80 -4.77
C ASP A 316 -10.28 14.17 -5.97
N LEU A 317 -10.16 12.83 -5.96
CA LEU A 317 -9.52 12.08 -7.04
C LEU A 317 -10.42 11.87 -8.27
N ASP A 318 -11.72 12.12 -8.15
CA ASP A 318 -12.69 11.95 -9.24
C ASP A 318 -12.82 13.23 -10.08
N THR A 319 -12.63 14.39 -9.45
CA THR A 319 -12.72 15.70 -10.12
C THR A 319 -11.38 16.41 -10.27
N ASN A 320 -10.30 15.85 -9.70
CA ASN A 320 -8.97 16.44 -9.66
C ASN A 320 -8.99 17.85 -9.02
N ILE A 321 -9.64 17.97 -7.86
CA ILE A 321 -9.78 19.22 -7.12
C ILE A 321 -9.23 19.04 -5.71
N ILE A 322 -8.33 19.92 -5.29
CA ILE A 322 -7.91 20.04 -3.89
C ILE A 322 -8.60 21.25 -3.28
N THR A 323 -9.48 20.99 -2.31
CA THR A 323 -10.20 22.04 -1.58
C THR A 323 -9.51 22.32 -0.27
N LEU A 324 -9.01 23.55 -0.11
CA LEU A 324 -8.35 24.00 1.11
C LEU A 324 -9.38 24.39 2.17
N GLY A 325 -9.18 23.96 3.41
CA GLY A 325 -10.04 24.35 4.53
C GLY A 325 -9.95 25.86 4.84
N GLU A 326 -11.02 26.43 5.41
CA GLU A 326 -11.15 27.88 5.70
C GLU A 326 -10.00 28.42 6.56
N SER A 327 -9.52 27.63 7.52
CA SER A 327 -8.40 27.99 8.40
C SER A 327 -7.01 27.83 7.75
N LYS A 328 -6.94 27.21 6.57
CA LYS A 328 -5.72 26.80 5.85
C LYS A 328 -5.49 27.58 4.56
N LEU A 329 -6.23 28.67 4.34
CA LEU A 329 -6.02 29.62 3.23
C LEU A 329 -4.59 30.18 3.12
N ASN A 330 -3.76 29.97 4.15
CA ASN A 330 -2.36 30.38 4.19
C ASN A 330 -1.37 29.37 3.57
N ILE A 331 -1.80 28.18 3.13
CA ILE A 331 -0.92 27.21 2.44
C ILE A 331 -1.08 27.40 0.93
N HIS A 332 0.02 27.78 0.28
CA HIS A 332 0.04 28.08 -1.15
C HIS A 332 1.19 27.35 -1.83
N PRO A 333 1.03 26.85 -3.09
CA PRO A 333 2.07 26.10 -3.79
C PRO A 333 3.40 26.85 -3.91
N SER A 334 3.35 28.19 -3.91
CA SER A 334 4.54 29.05 -3.93
C SER A 334 5.45 28.93 -2.70
N PHE A 335 5.01 28.24 -1.64
CA PHE A 335 5.86 27.98 -0.49
C PHE A 335 6.94 26.96 -0.81
N LEU A 336 6.68 26.01 -1.71
CA LEU A 336 7.70 25.04 -2.10
C LEU A 336 8.94 25.73 -2.70
N PRO A 337 10.16 25.21 -2.46
CA PRO A 337 11.39 25.71 -3.05
C PRO A 337 11.31 25.83 -4.57
N LYS A 338 11.42 27.04 -5.12
CA LYS A 338 11.07 27.34 -6.52
C LYS A 338 11.83 26.49 -7.54
N LYS A 339 13.16 26.38 -7.39
CA LYS A 339 14.01 25.67 -8.35
C LYS A 339 13.76 24.16 -8.34
N PRO A 340 13.80 23.45 -7.18
CA PRO A 340 13.44 22.04 -7.12
C PRO A 340 12.01 21.77 -7.61
N THR A 341 11.05 22.63 -7.25
CA THR A 341 9.64 22.49 -7.65
C THR A 341 9.48 22.56 -9.17
N ARG A 342 10.15 23.49 -9.85
CA ARG A 342 10.11 23.60 -11.31
C ARG A 342 10.66 22.34 -11.99
N VAL A 343 11.76 21.80 -11.48
CA VAL A 343 12.35 20.56 -12.02
C VAL A 343 11.40 19.39 -11.85
N LEU A 344 10.82 19.24 -10.65
CA LEU A 344 9.84 18.19 -10.38
C LEU A 344 8.61 18.33 -11.29
N ARG A 345 8.02 19.54 -11.38
CA ARG A 345 6.87 19.82 -12.25
C ARG A 345 7.11 19.38 -13.69
N ASN A 346 8.20 19.86 -14.29
CA ASN A 346 8.54 19.55 -15.69
C ASN A 346 8.74 18.03 -15.90
N CYS A 347 9.32 17.34 -14.91
CA CYS A 347 9.45 15.88 -14.97
C CYS A 347 8.09 15.18 -14.93
N LEU A 348 7.23 15.59 -13.99
CA LEU A 348 5.88 15.05 -13.85
C LEU A 348 5.00 15.35 -15.07
N ASP A 349 5.10 16.53 -15.69
CA ASP A 349 4.37 16.86 -16.93
C ASP A 349 4.75 15.90 -18.07
N ARG A 350 6.05 15.68 -18.26
CA ARG A 350 6.56 14.74 -19.27
C ARG A 350 6.10 13.31 -19.00
N LEU A 351 6.18 12.87 -17.75
CA LEU A 351 5.72 11.54 -17.35
C LEU A 351 4.20 11.40 -17.53
N HIS A 352 3.42 12.42 -17.16
CA HIS A 352 1.97 12.42 -17.32
C HIS A 352 1.57 12.31 -18.79
N GLN A 353 2.23 13.07 -19.68
CA GLN A 353 2.03 12.94 -21.13
C GLN A 353 2.37 11.53 -21.64
N LYS A 354 3.50 10.97 -21.21
CA LYS A 354 3.90 9.59 -21.55
C LYS A 354 2.86 8.56 -21.07
N LEU A 355 2.27 8.75 -19.88
CA LEU A 355 1.23 7.88 -19.35
C LEU A 355 -0.05 7.92 -20.18
N HIS A 356 -0.51 9.12 -20.56
CA HIS A 356 -1.69 9.28 -21.44
C HIS A 356 -1.49 8.58 -22.80
N LEU A 357 -0.31 8.71 -23.41
CA LEU A 357 0.01 8.04 -24.67
C LEU A 357 -0.01 6.51 -24.53
N LEU A 358 0.52 5.97 -23.42
CA LEU A 358 0.50 4.53 -23.16
C LEU A 358 -0.94 4.00 -23.01
N LEU A 359 -1.79 4.73 -22.28
CA LEU A 359 -3.19 4.33 -22.09
C LEU A 359 -3.98 4.35 -23.41
N GLN A 360 -3.77 5.37 -24.26
CA GLN A 360 -4.40 5.44 -25.59
C GLN A 360 -3.97 4.27 -26.50
N SER A 361 -2.69 3.89 -26.44
CA SER A 361 -2.17 2.75 -27.20
C SER A 361 -2.71 1.40 -26.71
N ALA A 362 -2.97 1.28 -25.40
CA ALA A 362 -3.53 0.06 -24.83
C ALA A 362 -4.98 -0.15 -25.29
N THR A 363 -5.80 0.90 -25.30
CA THR A 363 -7.21 0.84 -25.76
C THR A 363 -7.38 0.51 -27.25
N THR A 364 -6.37 0.80 -28.07
CA THR A 364 -6.41 0.48 -29.52
C THR A 364 -5.91 -0.93 -29.84
N GLN A 365 -5.06 -1.52 -28.97
CA GLN A 365 -4.52 -2.86 -29.15
C GLN A 365 -5.43 -3.98 -28.61
N SER A 366 -6.36 -3.67 -27.70
CA SER A 366 -7.28 -4.66 -27.10
C SER A 366 -8.22 -5.31 -28.12
N SER A 367 -8.42 -4.69 -29.30
CA SER A 367 -9.34 -5.18 -30.32
C SER A 367 -8.73 -6.16 -31.33
N ASN A 368 -7.40 -6.32 -31.38
CA ASN A 368 -6.72 -7.01 -32.48
C ASN A 368 -5.77 -8.16 -32.07
N ASN A 369 -5.50 -8.37 -30.78
CA ASN A 369 -4.49 -9.36 -30.36
C ASN A 369 -5.13 -10.52 -29.59
N THR A 370 -5.24 -11.67 -30.25
CA THR A 370 -5.65 -12.95 -29.67
C THR A 370 -4.50 -13.74 -29.06
N ASP A 371 -3.26 -13.24 -29.14
CA ASP A 371 -2.05 -13.95 -28.71
C ASP A 371 -1.49 -13.35 -27.41
N HIS A 372 -2.13 -13.68 -26.28
CA HIS A 372 -1.65 -13.35 -24.94
C HIS A 372 -0.55 -14.32 -24.50
N SER A 373 0.62 -14.25 -25.11
CA SER A 373 1.79 -14.99 -24.66
C SER A 373 2.18 -14.58 -23.23
N ILE A 374 2.59 -15.57 -22.42
CA ILE A 374 3.08 -15.40 -21.04
C ILE A 374 4.25 -14.40 -21.01
N ASP A 375 5.10 -14.39 -22.04
CA ASP A 375 6.22 -13.45 -22.14
C ASP A 375 5.75 -12.00 -22.27
N ASN A 376 4.64 -11.76 -22.98
CA ASN A 376 4.08 -10.42 -23.12
C ASN A 376 3.59 -9.89 -21.76
N ASP A 377 2.94 -10.72 -20.96
CA ASP A 377 2.48 -10.34 -19.60
C ASP A 377 3.65 -9.92 -18.71
N PHE A 378 4.76 -10.67 -18.75
CA PHE A 378 5.97 -10.30 -17.99
C PHE A 378 6.59 -9.00 -18.49
N GLN A 379 6.63 -8.78 -19.80
CA GLN A 379 7.16 -7.55 -20.39
C GLN A 379 6.32 -6.33 -20.02
N LEU A 380 4.99 -6.46 -20.07
CA LEU A 380 4.05 -5.42 -19.68
C LEU A 380 4.23 -5.07 -18.19
N LYS A 381 4.17 -6.05 -17.29
CA LYS A 381 4.34 -5.84 -15.85
C LYS A 381 5.67 -5.16 -15.52
N ARG A 382 6.74 -5.51 -16.23
CA ARG A 382 8.05 -4.87 -16.09
C ARG A 382 8.06 -3.42 -16.57
N LYS A 383 7.39 -3.10 -17.68
CA LYS A 383 7.27 -1.72 -18.18
C LYS A 383 6.48 -0.86 -17.20
N GLU A 384 5.39 -1.40 -16.68
CA GLU A 384 4.56 -0.74 -15.66
C GLU A 384 5.38 -0.43 -14.41
N LEU A 385 6.12 -1.41 -13.90
CA LEU A 385 6.97 -1.25 -12.73
C LEU A 385 8.07 -0.20 -12.93
N ASN A 386 8.76 -0.23 -14.08
CA ASN A 386 9.75 0.80 -14.40
C ASN A 386 9.14 2.20 -14.40
N PHE A 387 7.89 2.32 -14.85
CA PHE A 387 7.21 3.60 -14.91
C PHE A 387 6.78 4.09 -13.52
N GLU A 388 6.35 3.20 -12.62
CA GLU A 388 6.17 3.51 -11.20
C GLU A 388 7.46 4.08 -10.59
N LEU A 389 8.61 3.43 -10.84
CA LEU A 389 9.91 3.87 -10.34
C LEU A 389 10.36 5.22 -10.94
N GLU A 390 10.09 5.48 -12.21
CA GLU A 390 10.38 6.78 -12.85
C GLU A 390 9.64 7.93 -12.14
N ILE A 391 8.37 7.72 -11.77
CA ILE A 391 7.57 8.72 -11.05
C ILE A 391 8.09 8.87 -9.61
N GLN A 392 8.30 7.77 -8.90
CA GLN A 392 8.83 7.79 -7.53
C GLN A 392 10.20 8.48 -7.45
N GLU A 393 11.08 8.20 -8.40
CA GLU A 393 12.40 8.80 -8.49
C GLU A 393 12.33 10.34 -8.65
N ALA A 394 11.34 10.86 -9.37
CA ALA A 394 11.16 12.30 -9.52
C ALA A 394 10.96 12.99 -8.16
N PHE A 395 10.11 12.40 -7.29
CA PHE A 395 9.91 12.89 -5.92
C PHE A 395 11.14 12.68 -5.03
N LEU A 396 11.80 11.52 -5.14
CA LEU A 396 13.06 11.24 -4.42
C LEU A 396 14.13 12.30 -4.72
N ARG A 397 14.28 12.71 -5.99
CA ARG A 397 15.21 13.77 -6.41
C ARG A 397 14.84 15.11 -5.80
N PHE A 398 13.56 15.44 -5.74
CA PHE A 398 13.09 16.64 -5.06
C PHE A 398 13.51 16.62 -3.58
N MET A 399 13.22 15.53 -2.88
CA MET A 399 13.57 15.34 -1.46
C MET A 399 15.09 15.42 -1.23
N ALA A 400 15.87 14.73 -2.04
CA ALA A 400 17.34 14.76 -1.99
C ALA A 400 17.91 16.17 -2.23
N THR A 401 17.24 16.97 -3.07
CA THR A 401 17.65 18.36 -3.34
C THR A 401 17.35 19.27 -2.16
N ILE A 402 16.14 19.21 -1.59
CA ILE A 402 15.76 20.11 -0.49
C ILE A 402 16.50 19.80 0.82
N LEU A 403 16.86 18.52 1.03
CA LEU A 403 17.63 18.07 2.20
C LEU A 403 19.14 18.03 1.93
N ARG A 404 19.63 18.49 0.77
CA ARG A 404 21.06 18.45 0.45
C ARG A 404 21.89 19.14 1.54
N GLY A 405 22.90 18.42 2.04
CA GLY A 405 23.83 18.89 3.07
C GLY A 405 23.29 18.90 4.49
N TYR A 406 22.10 18.32 4.76
CA TYR A 406 21.52 18.28 6.11
C TYR A 406 22.46 17.68 7.17
N ARG A 407 23.28 16.68 6.79
CA ARG A 407 24.21 15.99 7.70
C ARG A 407 25.21 16.92 8.39
N ASN A 408 25.56 18.05 7.76
CA ASN A 408 26.50 19.03 8.33
C ASN A 408 25.92 19.75 9.56
N TYR A 409 24.63 19.58 9.82
CA TYR A 409 23.92 20.19 10.93
C TYR A 409 23.56 19.17 12.02
N LEU A 410 23.89 17.88 11.86
CA LEU A 410 23.78 16.89 12.92
C LEU A 410 24.80 17.19 14.02
N LEU A 411 24.36 17.10 15.26
CA LEU A 411 25.18 17.34 16.44
C LEU A 411 25.65 16.00 17.04
N PRO A 412 26.87 15.95 17.63
CA PRO A 412 27.33 14.75 18.30
C PRO A 412 26.49 14.47 19.55
N ILE A 413 26.24 13.18 19.82
CA ILE A 413 25.52 12.75 21.01
C ILE A 413 26.43 12.93 22.23
N ILE A 414 26.14 13.95 23.03
CA ILE A 414 26.92 14.29 24.23
C ILE A 414 26.34 13.69 25.52
N LYS A 415 25.11 13.18 25.50
CA LYS A 415 24.43 12.53 26.64
C LYS A 415 23.56 11.37 26.17
N ALA A 416 23.45 10.33 26.99
CA ALA A 416 22.54 9.21 26.72
C ALA A 416 21.09 9.71 26.64
N PRO A 417 20.28 9.24 25.67
CA PRO A 417 18.88 9.62 25.54
C PRO A 417 18.08 9.16 26.77
N THR A 418 17.25 10.04 27.33
CA THR A 418 16.21 9.65 28.29
C THR A 418 15.00 9.09 27.55
N VAL A 419 14.46 7.97 28.02
CA VAL A 419 13.27 7.31 27.44
C VAL A 419 12.07 8.28 27.47
N GLY A 420 11.51 8.61 26.30
CA GLY A 420 10.26 9.40 26.18
C GLY A 420 10.29 10.46 25.07
N THR A 421 11.10 11.51 25.22
CA THR A 421 11.12 12.66 24.31
C THR A 421 12.54 13.15 24.08
N THR A 422 13.06 13.01 22.86
CA THR A 422 14.36 13.57 22.48
C THR A 422 14.16 15.00 21.99
N ASP A 423 14.89 15.96 22.58
CA ASP A 423 14.89 17.32 22.06
C ASP A 423 15.68 17.37 20.75
N THR A 424 14.99 17.62 19.64
CA THR A 424 15.62 17.73 18.31
C THR A 424 16.70 18.80 18.26
N ASN A 425 16.62 19.86 19.07
CA ASN A 425 17.67 20.89 19.13
C ASN A 425 18.99 20.37 19.70
N SER A 426 18.96 19.28 20.47
CA SER A 426 20.16 18.62 20.99
C SER A 426 20.83 17.72 19.95
N LEU A 427 20.07 17.27 18.94
CA LEU A 427 20.53 16.37 17.88
C LEU A 427 20.87 17.09 16.58
N PHE A 428 20.29 18.27 16.35
CA PHE A 428 20.39 18.97 15.08
C PHE A 428 20.33 20.49 15.22
N ASN A 429 21.25 21.18 14.55
CA ASN A 429 21.32 22.63 14.52
C ASN A 429 20.29 23.22 13.55
N LEU A 430 19.02 23.27 14.01
CA LEU A 430 17.89 23.78 13.25
C LEU A 430 18.11 25.20 12.71
N LYS A 431 18.64 26.10 13.55
CA LYS A 431 18.88 27.51 13.17
C LYS A 431 19.87 27.61 12.01
N ALA A 432 21.01 26.93 12.11
CA ALA A 432 22.02 26.96 11.06
C ALA A 432 21.52 26.28 9.77
N PHE A 433 20.74 25.19 9.90
CA PHE A 433 20.14 24.53 8.74
C PHE A 433 19.17 25.48 8.01
N THR A 434 18.22 26.11 8.70
CA THR A 434 17.26 27.02 8.07
C THR A 434 17.95 28.26 7.47
N LEU A 435 18.98 28.80 8.13
CA LEU A 435 19.76 29.94 7.62
C LEU A 435 20.61 29.60 6.39
N SER A 436 20.94 28.32 6.18
CA SER A 436 21.68 27.88 4.99
C SER A 436 20.82 27.79 3.73
N ARG A 437 19.50 27.92 3.85
CA ARG A 437 18.56 27.85 2.74
C ARG A 437 18.30 29.23 2.14
N ASP A 438 17.78 29.25 0.91
CA ASP A 438 17.41 30.49 0.25
C ASP A 438 16.34 31.25 1.06
N ARG A 439 16.46 32.59 1.11
CA ARG A 439 15.52 33.45 1.85
C ARG A 439 14.07 33.29 1.37
N SER A 440 13.86 32.94 0.10
CA SER A 440 12.53 32.65 -0.44
C SER A 440 11.87 31.43 0.19
N ASP A 441 12.67 30.49 0.69
CA ASP A 441 12.21 29.16 1.11
C ASP A 441 12.04 29.07 2.64
N THR A 442 12.33 30.17 3.34
CA THR A 442 12.29 30.25 4.81
C THR A 442 10.92 29.87 5.38
N LYS A 443 9.82 30.26 4.72
CA LYS A 443 8.46 29.89 5.14
C LYS A 443 8.24 28.38 5.11
N PHE A 444 8.68 27.72 4.04
CA PHE A 444 8.53 26.28 3.88
C PHE A 444 9.36 25.51 4.92
N PHE A 445 10.65 25.82 5.04
CA PHE A 445 11.48 25.17 6.04
C PHE A 445 11.02 25.46 7.46
N GLY A 446 10.49 26.66 7.74
CA GLY A 446 9.90 27.01 9.04
C GLY A 446 8.66 26.19 9.43
N LEU A 447 7.98 25.57 8.45
CA LEU A 447 6.91 24.59 8.68
C LEU A 447 7.48 23.16 8.78
N VAL A 448 8.28 22.74 7.80
CA VAL A 448 8.78 21.35 7.69
C VAL A 448 9.57 20.94 8.93
N VAL A 449 10.48 21.78 9.43
CA VAL A 449 11.34 21.40 10.57
C VAL A 449 10.59 21.23 11.90
N LYS A 450 9.32 21.66 11.97
CA LYS A 450 8.46 21.51 13.15
C LYS A 450 7.60 20.24 13.09
N THR A 451 7.62 19.53 11.98
CA THR A 451 6.80 18.32 11.78
C THR A 451 7.33 17.16 12.61
N GLN A 452 6.43 16.27 13.04
CA GLN A 452 6.82 15.02 13.69
C GLN A 452 7.68 14.16 12.77
N MET A 453 7.38 14.15 11.47
CA MET A 453 8.19 13.46 10.46
C MET A 453 9.65 13.92 10.43
N PHE A 454 9.90 15.24 10.45
CA PHE A 454 11.27 15.77 10.48
C PHE A 454 11.98 15.42 11.79
N ILE A 455 11.29 15.55 12.92
CA ILE A 455 11.81 15.20 14.24
C ILE A 455 12.23 13.73 14.27
N ARG A 456 11.35 12.82 13.85
CA ARG A 456 11.64 11.38 13.77
C ARG A 456 12.77 11.06 12.80
N PHE A 457 12.83 11.72 11.65
CA PHE A 457 13.95 11.57 10.74
C PHE A 457 15.29 11.92 11.42
N ILE A 458 15.37 13.03 12.16
CA ILE A 458 16.61 13.39 12.88
C ILE A 458 16.96 12.38 13.97
N GLU A 459 15.96 11.87 14.70
CA GLU A 459 16.17 10.81 15.70
C GLU A 459 16.71 9.53 15.06
N GLU A 460 16.09 9.04 13.98
CA GLU A 460 16.54 7.86 13.22
C GLU A 460 17.91 8.07 12.56
N ARG A 461 18.35 9.31 12.35
CA ARG A 461 19.70 9.64 11.87
C ARG A 461 20.74 9.71 12.98
N SER A 462 20.30 9.87 14.22
CA SER A 462 21.17 10.00 15.38
C SER A 462 21.32 8.67 16.11
N PHE A 463 20.27 7.85 16.13
CA PHE A 463 20.21 6.55 16.81
C PHE A 463 20.11 5.40 15.82
N VAL A 464 20.22 4.17 16.34
CA VAL A 464 20.01 2.95 15.55
C VAL A 464 18.56 2.91 15.07
N SER A 465 18.36 2.65 13.78
CA SER A 465 17.05 2.62 13.14
C SER A 465 16.91 1.40 12.24
N ASP A 466 15.71 0.80 12.23
CA ASP A 466 15.36 -0.24 11.25
C ASP A 466 15.37 0.27 9.80
N MET A 467 15.49 1.59 9.58
CA MET A 467 15.62 2.22 8.26
C MET A 467 17.07 2.57 7.89
N ASP A 468 18.08 2.13 8.64
CA ASP A 468 19.49 2.50 8.40
C ASP A 468 19.94 2.28 6.94
N ALA A 469 19.53 1.17 6.31
CA ALA A 469 19.83 0.90 4.91
C ALA A 469 19.19 1.94 3.95
N GLY A 470 17.94 2.33 4.21
CA GLY A 470 17.24 3.35 3.42
C GLY A 470 17.81 4.75 3.66
N LEU A 471 18.19 5.08 4.89
CA LEU A 471 18.81 6.36 5.22
C LEU A 471 20.20 6.49 4.59
N ALA A 472 20.99 5.41 4.57
CA ALA A 472 22.27 5.36 3.86
C ALA A 472 22.08 5.53 2.33
N PHE A 473 21.06 4.90 1.75
CA PHE A 473 20.68 5.12 0.36
C PHE A 473 20.29 6.56 0.08
N PHE A 474 19.50 7.18 0.95
CA PHE A 474 19.11 8.56 0.81
C PHE A 474 20.32 9.50 0.85
N ASP A 475 21.29 9.26 1.72
CA ASP A 475 22.54 10.03 1.76
C ASP A 475 23.25 9.99 0.40
N GLU A 476 23.38 8.82 -0.23
CA GLU A 476 23.96 8.71 -1.58
C GLU A 476 23.17 9.53 -2.61
N CYS A 477 21.84 9.53 -2.52
CA CYS A 477 20.99 10.34 -3.39
C CYS A 477 21.26 11.83 -3.25
N THR A 478 21.53 12.33 -2.02
CA THR A 478 21.84 13.75 -1.79
C THR A 478 23.20 14.16 -2.35
N GLU A 479 24.15 13.23 -2.48
CA GLU A 479 25.50 13.46 -2.99
C GLU A 479 25.59 13.42 -4.53
N LYS A 480 24.64 12.77 -5.22
CA LYS A 480 24.64 12.71 -6.69
C LYS A 480 24.20 14.05 -7.29
N ASP A 481 24.92 14.52 -8.31
CA ASP A 481 24.65 15.80 -8.99
C ASP A 481 23.52 15.75 -10.03
N GLY A 482 22.51 14.91 -9.77
CA GLY A 482 21.29 14.87 -10.58
C GLY A 482 21.39 14.05 -11.87
N GLU A 483 22.57 13.56 -12.26
CA GLU A 483 22.75 12.70 -13.45
C GLU A 483 22.71 11.20 -13.10
N GLY A 484 21.99 10.41 -13.91
CA GLY A 484 21.87 8.94 -13.80
C GLY A 484 20.73 8.44 -12.90
N ARG A 485 20.22 7.22 -13.13
CA ARG A 485 19.12 6.62 -12.34
C ARG A 485 19.50 6.46 -10.86
N LEU A 486 18.56 6.77 -9.97
CA LEU A 486 18.65 6.53 -8.53
C LEU A 486 18.01 5.19 -8.14
N LEU A 487 16.90 4.83 -8.80
CA LEU A 487 16.17 3.59 -8.60
C LEU A 487 16.34 2.68 -9.82
N ASP A 488 16.89 1.49 -9.59
CA ASP A 488 17.08 0.47 -10.61
C ASP A 488 16.44 -0.85 -10.17
N LEU A 489 15.86 -1.57 -11.12
CA LEU A 489 15.37 -2.94 -10.88
C LEU A 489 16.53 -3.90 -10.64
N ASP A 490 16.32 -4.88 -9.76
CA ASP A 490 17.30 -5.94 -9.52
C ASP A 490 17.44 -6.91 -10.71
N GLU A 491 18.60 -7.56 -10.85
CA GLU A 491 18.89 -8.59 -11.86
C GLU A 491 17.99 -9.83 -11.72
N SER A 492 17.44 -10.08 -10.52
CA SER A 492 16.41 -11.10 -10.31
C SER A 492 15.14 -10.85 -11.15
N HIS A 493 14.77 -9.59 -11.42
CA HIS A 493 13.68 -9.26 -12.34
C HIS A 493 14.04 -9.52 -13.80
N HIS A 494 15.33 -9.67 -14.12
CA HIS A 494 15.81 -10.13 -15.43
C HIS A 494 15.89 -11.66 -15.51
N SER A 495 15.74 -12.39 -14.41
CA SER A 495 15.72 -13.86 -14.41
C SER A 495 14.54 -14.39 -15.20
N GLU A 496 14.80 -15.29 -16.14
CA GLU A 496 13.77 -15.99 -16.93
C GLU A 496 13.15 -17.17 -16.17
N ARG A 497 13.66 -17.50 -14.96
CA ARG A 497 13.22 -18.66 -14.22
C ARG A 497 11.82 -18.45 -13.65
N THR A 498 10.86 -19.13 -14.26
CA THR A 498 9.45 -19.16 -13.84
C THR A 498 9.10 -20.54 -13.31
N VAL A 499 8.57 -20.60 -12.09
CA VAL A 499 8.01 -21.82 -11.52
C VAL A 499 6.54 -21.87 -11.92
N PHE A 500 6.16 -22.93 -12.64
CA PHE A 500 4.78 -23.19 -13.05
C PHE A 500 4.09 -24.06 -12.01
N ILE A 501 2.93 -23.61 -11.55
CA ILE A 501 2.07 -24.33 -10.62
C ILE A 501 0.75 -24.61 -11.34
N MET A 502 0.41 -25.88 -11.45
CA MET A 502 -0.83 -26.34 -12.07
C MET A 502 -2.03 -26.08 -11.15
N PRO A 503 -3.26 -26.01 -11.71
CA PRO A 503 -4.46 -25.89 -10.90
C PRO A 503 -4.59 -27.07 -9.92
N PRO A 504 -5.29 -26.89 -8.79
CA PRO A 504 -5.50 -27.96 -7.84
C PRO A 504 -6.24 -29.15 -8.47
N GLU A 505 -5.72 -30.35 -8.27
CA GLU A 505 -6.40 -31.58 -8.66
C GLU A 505 -7.52 -31.94 -7.68
N PRO A 506 -8.58 -32.68 -8.11
CA PRO A 506 -9.63 -33.18 -7.22
C PRO A 506 -9.17 -34.34 -6.32
N THR A 507 -7.87 -34.45 -6.04
CA THR A 507 -7.28 -35.52 -5.24
C THR A 507 -7.71 -35.42 -3.77
N GLY A 508 -8.34 -36.48 -3.26
CA GLY A 508 -8.91 -36.52 -1.90
C GLY A 508 -10.36 -36.04 -1.81
N LEU A 509 -10.98 -35.68 -2.94
CA LEU A 509 -12.42 -35.41 -3.03
C LEU A 509 -13.17 -36.66 -3.53
N PRO A 510 -14.47 -36.81 -3.24
CA PRO A 510 -15.24 -37.97 -3.70
C PRO A 510 -15.31 -37.98 -5.24
N SER A 511 -15.03 -39.12 -5.85
CA SER A 511 -14.95 -39.28 -7.31
C SER A 511 -16.29 -38.95 -7.98
N ASN A 512 -16.25 -38.29 -9.16
CA ASN A 512 -17.40 -37.84 -9.95
C ASN A 512 -18.35 -36.85 -9.24
N THR A 513 -17.88 -36.15 -8.21
CA THR A 513 -18.68 -35.09 -7.57
C THR A 513 -18.53 -33.79 -8.33
N THR A 514 -19.66 -33.16 -8.64
CA THR A 514 -19.72 -31.80 -9.20
C THR A 514 -20.17 -30.82 -8.13
N TYR A 515 -19.55 -29.64 -8.10
CA TYR A 515 -19.82 -28.59 -7.14
C TYR A 515 -20.52 -27.41 -7.83
N THR A 516 -21.70 -27.03 -7.32
CA THR A 516 -22.50 -25.91 -7.83
C THR A 516 -22.83 -25.00 -6.66
N TYR A 517 -22.80 -23.70 -6.91
CA TYR A 517 -23.03 -22.67 -5.91
C TYR A 517 -24.28 -21.86 -6.27
N GLN A 518 -25.03 -21.45 -5.24
CA GLN A 518 -26.22 -20.58 -5.37
C GLN A 518 -25.93 -19.20 -4.78
N GLY A 519 -24.64 -18.83 -4.77
CA GLY A 519 -24.06 -17.75 -3.98
C GLY A 519 -22.76 -18.21 -3.31
N PHE A 520 -21.93 -17.25 -2.92
CA PHE A 520 -20.63 -17.44 -2.31
C PHE A 520 -20.79 -17.89 -0.85
N THR A 521 -20.92 -19.20 -0.66
CA THR A 521 -20.98 -19.86 0.65
C THR A 521 -19.96 -20.98 0.66
N LEU A 522 -19.03 -20.93 1.62
CA LEU A 522 -17.95 -21.90 1.75
C LEU A 522 -18.35 -23.02 2.73
N ASN A 523 -17.98 -24.26 2.41
CA ASN A 523 -18.12 -25.43 3.24
C ASN A 523 -16.77 -25.78 3.92
N PRO A 524 -16.64 -25.62 5.24
CA PRO A 524 -15.43 -25.95 6.01
C PRO A 524 -14.87 -27.36 5.75
N LEU A 525 -15.72 -28.32 5.37
CA LEU A 525 -15.32 -29.71 5.15
C LEU A 525 -14.58 -29.93 3.84
N LEU A 526 -14.69 -29.01 2.86
CA LEU A 526 -14.08 -29.13 1.53
C LEU A 526 -12.66 -28.54 1.44
N PHE A 527 -12.19 -27.88 2.51
CA PHE A 527 -10.80 -27.45 2.59
C PHE A 527 -9.85 -28.65 2.68
N SER A 528 -8.60 -28.44 2.27
CA SER A 528 -7.54 -29.44 2.40
C SER A 528 -7.37 -29.89 3.85
N HIS A 529 -7.67 -31.16 4.15
CA HIS A 529 -7.34 -31.80 5.44
C HIS A 529 -5.95 -32.41 5.46
N LYS A 530 -5.09 -32.11 4.48
CA LYS A 530 -3.69 -32.54 4.57
C LYS A 530 -3.13 -31.87 5.83
N GLU A 531 -2.90 -32.64 6.89
CA GLU A 531 -1.88 -32.26 7.87
C GLU A 531 -0.68 -31.82 7.03
N PRO A 532 -0.15 -30.60 7.26
CA PRO A 532 0.87 -30.01 6.42
C PRO A 532 1.94 -31.06 6.22
N LYS A 533 2.03 -31.65 5.02
CA LYS A 533 2.90 -32.79 4.72
C LYS A 533 4.31 -32.35 5.06
N SER A 534 4.75 -32.61 6.29
CA SER A 534 6.10 -32.73 6.81
C SER A 534 7.25 -32.03 6.07
N LEU A 535 7.04 -30.89 5.43
CA LEU A 535 8.09 -29.88 5.20
C LEU A 535 8.54 -29.34 6.57
N LEU A 536 7.67 -29.47 7.57
CA LEU A 536 7.98 -29.26 8.98
C LEU A 536 8.98 -30.28 9.56
N LYS A 537 9.17 -31.52 9.05
CA LYS A 537 10.27 -32.37 9.58
C LYS A 537 11.67 -31.94 9.11
N ALA A 538 11.76 -31.18 8.03
CA ALA A 538 12.98 -30.43 7.69
C ALA A 538 13.10 -29.14 8.54
N ALA A 539 11.98 -28.54 8.97
CA ALA A 539 11.98 -27.34 9.82
C ALA A 539 12.12 -27.62 11.34
N THR A 540 11.81 -28.81 11.85
CA THR A 540 11.96 -29.15 13.29
C THR A 540 13.40 -29.44 13.72
N ARG A 541 14.39 -29.34 12.82
CA ARG A 541 15.80 -29.13 13.23
C ARG A 541 16.16 -27.65 13.38
N LEU A 542 15.23 -26.74 13.06
CA LEU A 542 15.38 -25.29 13.16
C LEU A 542 14.43 -24.68 14.21
N SER A 543 13.87 -25.47 15.12
CA SER A 543 13.06 -24.98 16.23
C SER A 543 13.92 -24.29 17.28
N GLY A 544 14.23 -23.03 17.01
CA GLY A 544 14.55 -21.98 17.95
C GLY A 544 14.03 -20.65 17.38
N GLY A 545 12.83 -20.23 17.78
CA GLY A 545 12.32 -18.87 17.58
C GLY A 545 12.14 -18.39 16.13
N GLY A 546 10.97 -18.70 15.56
CA GLY A 546 10.33 -18.09 14.38
C GLY A 546 11.06 -16.98 13.61
N MET A 547 11.82 -17.38 12.59
CA MET A 547 11.89 -16.61 11.34
C MET A 547 11.05 -17.32 10.29
N ALA A 548 10.18 -16.58 9.62
CA ALA A 548 9.39 -17.10 8.49
C ALA A 548 10.32 -17.79 7.45
N PRO A 549 9.86 -18.84 6.73
CA PRO A 549 10.64 -19.48 5.69
C PRO A 549 10.83 -18.49 4.53
N GLY A 550 11.95 -17.78 4.59
CA GLY A 550 12.15 -16.53 3.85
C GLY A 550 13.19 -15.60 4.47
N SER A 551 13.77 -15.92 5.63
CA SER A 551 15.01 -15.24 6.06
C SER A 551 16.02 -15.34 4.92
N PRO A 552 16.46 -14.23 4.31
CA PRO A 552 17.63 -14.30 3.47
C PRO A 552 18.74 -14.82 4.40
N MET A 553 19.58 -15.75 3.93
CA MET A 553 20.96 -15.70 4.40
C MET A 553 21.35 -14.23 4.38
N ALA A 554 21.89 -13.65 5.46
CA ALA A 554 22.25 -12.23 5.54
C ALA A 554 22.99 -11.79 4.26
N ARG A 555 22.22 -11.32 3.28
CA ARG A 555 22.67 -11.05 1.92
C ARG A 555 22.52 -9.56 1.79
N ARG A 556 23.65 -8.90 1.59
CA ARG A 556 23.67 -7.46 1.37
C ARG A 556 22.82 -7.13 0.15
N THR A 557 22.00 -6.09 0.25
CA THR A 557 21.25 -5.54 -0.88
C THR A 557 22.23 -5.12 -1.98
N LYS A 558 21.78 -5.03 -3.25
CA LYS A 558 22.64 -4.54 -4.34
C LYS A 558 23.22 -3.16 -4.03
N HIS A 559 22.44 -2.33 -3.33
CA HIS A 559 22.88 -1.02 -2.88
C HIS A 559 23.99 -1.11 -1.82
N GLU A 560 23.83 -1.94 -0.80
CA GLU A 560 24.87 -2.18 0.22
C GLU A 560 26.17 -2.71 -0.40
N ILE A 561 26.08 -3.59 -1.42
CA ILE A 561 27.25 -4.07 -2.16
C ILE A 561 27.93 -2.93 -2.91
N LYS A 562 27.18 -2.12 -3.68
CA LYS A 562 27.72 -0.96 -4.41
C LYS A 562 28.35 0.07 -3.47
N SER A 563 27.69 0.37 -2.36
CA SER A 563 28.17 1.31 -1.34
C SER A 563 29.46 0.80 -0.68
N ALA A 564 29.50 -0.47 -0.27
CA ALA A 564 30.71 -1.09 0.27
C ALA A 564 31.86 -1.08 -0.74
N GLN A 565 31.60 -1.35 -2.02
CA GLN A 565 32.62 -1.28 -3.08
C GLN A 565 33.12 0.16 -3.31
N LYS A 566 32.24 1.16 -3.28
CA LYS A 566 32.62 2.58 -3.41
C LYS A 566 33.48 3.03 -2.23
N LEU A 567 33.09 2.65 -1.01
CA LEU A 567 33.86 2.93 0.21
C LEU A 567 35.23 2.25 0.17
N ALA A 568 35.27 0.97 -0.21
CA ALA A 568 36.50 0.22 -0.39
C ALA A 568 37.44 0.89 -1.40
N LYS A 569 36.92 1.30 -2.57
CA LYS A 569 37.70 2.05 -3.58
C LYS A 569 38.23 3.38 -3.05
N LYS A 570 37.43 4.11 -2.26
CA LYS A 570 37.84 5.36 -1.62
C LYS A 570 38.95 5.13 -0.58
N TYR A 571 38.87 4.04 0.18
CA TYR A 571 39.82 3.72 1.25
C TYR A 571 41.08 3.01 0.75
N ALA A 572 41.06 2.42 -0.45
CA ALA A 572 42.20 1.74 -1.04
C ALA A 572 43.44 2.63 -1.22
N SER A 573 43.27 3.96 -1.30
CA SER A 573 44.38 4.92 -1.42
C SER A 573 45.12 5.20 -0.11
N SER A 574 44.57 4.77 1.05
CA SER A 574 45.17 4.98 2.36
C SER A 574 45.31 3.66 3.11
N PRO A 575 46.53 3.20 3.44
CA PRO A 575 46.75 1.95 4.14
C PRO A 575 45.98 1.83 5.46
N GLU A 576 45.86 2.93 6.22
CA GLU A 576 45.15 2.96 7.50
C GLU A 576 43.63 2.81 7.32
N LEU A 577 43.04 3.54 6.37
CA LEU A 577 41.61 3.43 6.07
C LEU A 577 41.27 2.07 5.45
N TRP A 578 42.17 1.52 4.64
CA TRP A 578 42.03 0.19 4.08
C TRP A 578 42.04 -0.89 5.17
N ALA A 579 42.96 -0.81 6.14
CA ALA A 579 42.99 -1.72 7.28
C ALA A 579 41.70 -1.65 8.10
N LYS A 580 41.18 -0.43 8.35
CA LYS A 580 39.88 -0.23 9.02
C LYS A 580 38.72 -0.85 8.22
N CYS A 581 38.72 -0.71 6.90
CA CYS A 581 37.73 -1.31 6.00
C CYS A 581 37.69 -2.83 6.10
N LEU A 582 38.87 -3.45 6.04
CA LEU A 582 39.04 -4.91 6.13
C LEU A 582 38.58 -5.42 7.50
N LEU A 583 39.04 -4.77 8.57
CA LEU A 583 38.67 -5.14 9.94
C LEU A 583 37.15 -5.04 10.16
N GLY A 584 36.51 -3.97 9.69
CA GLY A 584 35.05 -3.81 9.75
C GLY A 584 34.32 -4.94 9.01
N THR A 585 34.83 -5.34 7.84
CA THR A 585 34.26 -6.44 7.04
C THR A 585 34.43 -7.79 7.76
N CYS A 586 35.58 -8.04 8.38
CA CYS A 586 35.83 -9.23 9.20
C CYS A 586 34.87 -9.31 10.39
N TYR A 587 34.65 -8.18 11.09
CA TYR A 587 33.67 -8.13 12.17
C TYR A 587 32.25 -8.40 11.67
N SER A 588 31.82 -7.78 10.56
CA SER A 588 30.50 -8.07 9.98
C SER A 588 30.30 -9.56 9.70
N LEU A 589 31.30 -10.22 9.09
CA LEU A 589 31.25 -11.66 8.83
C LEU A 589 31.16 -12.46 10.13
N TRP A 590 31.96 -12.11 11.14
CA TRP A 590 31.94 -12.79 12.43
C TRP A 590 30.57 -12.66 13.13
N PHE A 591 29.99 -11.46 13.17
CA PHE A 591 28.67 -11.22 13.77
C PHE A 591 27.52 -11.87 12.98
N ILE A 592 27.60 -11.96 11.65
CA ILE A 592 26.63 -12.71 10.84
C ILE A 592 26.64 -14.20 11.20
N HIS A 593 27.82 -14.76 11.45
CA HIS A 593 27.97 -16.18 11.80
C HIS A 593 27.80 -16.47 13.29
N LEU A 594 27.84 -15.46 14.15
CA LEU A 594 27.78 -15.59 15.60
C LEU A 594 26.55 -16.39 16.08
N PRO A 595 25.30 -16.15 15.61
CA PRO A 595 24.15 -16.93 16.05
C PRO A 595 24.29 -18.42 15.75
N SER A 596 24.70 -18.77 14.53
CA SER A 596 24.93 -20.16 14.13
C SER A 596 26.07 -20.80 14.91
N PHE A 597 27.15 -20.05 15.16
CA PHE A 597 28.28 -20.51 15.95
C PHE A 597 27.89 -20.82 17.40
N VAL A 598 27.08 -19.97 18.03
CA VAL A 598 26.55 -20.17 19.39
C VAL A 598 25.61 -21.37 19.46
N LEU A 599 24.82 -21.62 18.41
CA LEU A 599 23.94 -22.79 18.32
C LEU A 599 24.71 -24.10 18.10
N MET A 600 25.84 -24.08 17.40
CA MET A 600 26.62 -25.28 17.04
C MET A 600 27.71 -25.66 18.05
N SER A 601 28.15 -24.74 18.92
CA SER A 601 29.26 -25.00 19.85
C SER A 601 28.84 -25.77 21.10
N GLN A 602 29.44 -26.96 21.32
CA GLN A 602 29.17 -27.85 22.46
C GLN A 602 30.12 -27.69 23.67
N THR A 603 31.12 -26.79 23.63
CA THR A 603 32.19 -26.71 24.66
C THR A 603 32.26 -25.36 25.39
N LYS A 604 32.84 -25.40 26.61
CA LYS A 604 32.87 -24.44 27.76
C LYS A 604 33.27 -22.96 27.54
N ALA A 605 33.34 -22.46 26.30
CA ALA A 605 33.26 -21.02 26.02
C ALA A 605 31.85 -20.46 25.62
N PRO A 606 30.68 -21.11 25.86
CA PRO A 606 29.41 -20.68 25.25
C PRO A 606 28.58 -19.77 26.16
N GLY A 607 28.83 -19.71 27.47
CA GLY A 607 28.05 -18.89 28.40
C GLY A 607 28.25 -17.40 28.15
N THR A 608 29.51 -16.95 28.08
CA THR A 608 29.84 -15.54 27.83
C THR A 608 29.39 -15.09 26.44
N LEU A 609 29.58 -15.91 25.41
CA LEU A 609 29.16 -15.60 24.04
C LEU A 609 27.63 -15.61 23.89
N ARG A 610 26.92 -16.54 24.54
CA ARG A 610 25.46 -16.56 24.56
C ARG A 610 24.89 -15.37 25.33
N ASN A 611 25.46 -15.04 26.49
CA ASN A 611 25.07 -13.85 27.25
C ASN A 611 25.37 -12.56 26.47
N ALA A 612 26.51 -12.48 25.78
CA ALA A 612 26.84 -11.35 24.92
C ALA A 612 25.89 -11.26 23.71
N GLN A 613 25.53 -12.38 23.10
CA GLN A 613 24.53 -12.42 22.03
C GLN A 613 23.14 -12.02 22.55
N GLU A 614 22.71 -12.52 23.71
CA GLU A 614 21.45 -12.12 24.35
C GLU A 614 21.44 -10.63 24.69
N LEU A 615 22.57 -10.06 25.10
CA LEU A 615 22.71 -8.63 25.31
C LEU A 615 22.61 -7.86 23.98
N LEU A 616 23.31 -8.33 22.94
CA LEU A 616 23.29 -7.72 21.60
C LEU A 616 21.92 -7.80 20.92
N VAL A 617 21.11 -8.82 21.24
CA VAL A 617 19.73 -8.96 20.74
C VAL A 617 18.75 -8.08 21.53
N ARG A 618 19.12 -7.66 22.75
CA ARG A 618 18.32 -6.78 23.61
C ARG A 618 18.64 -5.29 23.46
N ILE A 619 19.79 -4.95 22.87
CA ILE A 619 20.17 -3.60 22.45
C ILE A 619 19.59 -3.37 21.05
#